data_AF-A0A061GEH7-F1
#
_entry.id   AF-A0A061GEH7-F1
#
_cell.length_a   1.000
_cell.length_b   1.000
_cell.length_c   1.000
_cell.angle_alpha   90.00
_cell.angle_beta   90.00
_cell.angle_gamma   90.00
#
_symmetry.space_group_name_H-M   'P 1'
#
loop_
_entity.id
_entity.type
_entity.pdbx_description
1 polymer ?
#
loop_
_entity_poly.entity_id
_entity_poly.type
_entity_poly.pdbx_seq_one_letter_code
_entity_poly.pdbx_strand_id
1 'polypeptide(L)'
;MRKGHGLEQVENFFSSISKRLKGFQVHVALPNCYAHENSVEKAEVLMQKMREMGFTNIPCYNILLGLYYLLNYSKLDAHMLEMEVNGIRYDRYTFGIRLSAYAAAYDVEGIDKIVEKVETSPQTALEWDTYAAAAQGNDAFDILLKLYADIGEKDEIYRIWNRYKEMGIIYNKGYKTLISALLKLDQVEGAEKIFEEWHSKKLSYDTRIPKLLIDVYSQKGLLGKAESLMDHAQAKGAEKFGWWMVLFGKWVS
;
A
#
# COMPACT_ATOMS: atom_id res chain seq x y z
N MET A 1 21.77 -25.41 -6.43
CA MET A 1 22.13 -25.96 -5.10
C MET A 1 23.05 -25.01 -4.30
N ARG A 2 22.61 -23.79 -3.93
CA ARG A 2 23.44 -22.86 -3.11
C ARG A 2 22.70 -22.08 -2.00
N LYS A 3 21.37 -22.24 -1.85
CA LYS A 3 20.58 -21.44 -0.87
C LYS A 3 20.57 -22.03 0.54
N GLY A 4 20.46 -23.35 0.70
CA GLY A 4 20.34 -23.99 2.02
C GLY A 4 21.58 -23.91 2.93
N HIS A 5 22.79 -23.87 2.37
CA HIS A 5 24.02 -23.77 3.16
C HIS A 5 24.21 -22.42 3.86
N GLY A 6 23.66 -21.34 3.30
CA GLY A 6 23.74 -20.02 3.93
C GLY A 6 22.92 -19.94 5.20
N LEU A 7 21.73 -20.55 5.21
CA LEU A 7 20.82 -20.55 6.35
C LEU A 7 21.37 -21.40 7.51
N GLU A 8 21.87 -22.59 7.21
CA GLU A 8 22.45 -23.49 8.21
C GLU A 8 23.69 -22.86 8.87
N GLN A 9 24.49 -22.11 8.12
CA GLN A 9 25.60 -21.32 8.65
C GLN A 9 25.13 -20.16 9.54
N VAL A 10 24.04 -19.47 9.17
CA VAL A 10 23.44 -18.39 9.97
C VAL A 10 22.83 -18.94 11.28
N GLU A 11 22.18 -20.10 11.23
CA GLU A 11 21.63 -20.79 12.41
C GLU A 11 22.74 -21.26 13.37
N ASN A 12 23.81 -21.84 12.82
CA ASN A 12 24.98 -22.27 13.57
C ASN A 12 25.77 -21.08 14.16
N PHE A 13 25.83 -19.96 13.44
CA PHE A 13 26.40 -18.72 13.95
C PHE A 13 25.52 -18.12 15.07
N PHE A 14 24.20 -18.14 14.93
CA PHE A 14 23.29 -17.68 15.98
C PHE A 14 23.33 -18.56 17.23
N SER A 15 23.50 -19.88 17.08
CA SER A 15 23.60 -20.81 18.20
C SER A 15 24.94 -20.67 18.94
N SER A 16 26.01 -20.29 18.26
CA SER A 16 27.34 -20.09 18.86
C SER A 16 27.53 -18.73 19.57
N ILE A 17 26.68 -17.73 19.28
CA ILE A 17 26.69 -16.44 20.00
C ILE A 17 26.15 -16.63 21.43
N SER A 18 26.92 -16.19 22.43
CA SER A 18 26.53 -16.27 23.85
C SER A 18 25.21 -15.50 24.10
N LYS A 19 24.38 -15.98 25.04
CA LYS A 19 23.10 -15.33 25.43
C LYS A 19 23.26 -13.83 25.73
N ARG A 20 24.45 -13.39 26.16
CA ARG A 20 24.75 -11.99 26.54
C ARG A 20 25.11 -11.09 25.35
N LEU A 21 25.48 -11.69 24.21
CA LEU A 21 25.95 -11.02 22.99
C LEU A 21 24.92 -11.04 21.86
N LYS A 22 23.75 -11.68 22.06
CA LYS A 22 22.62 -11.61 21.13
C LYS A 22 21.98 -10.23 21.20
N GLY A 23 22.60 -9.28 20.50
CA GLY A 23 22.09 -7.92 20.36
C GLY A 23 20.98 -7.82 19.31
N PHE A 24 20.37 -6.64 19.23
CA PHE A 24 19.27 -6.29 18.31
C PHE A 24 19.50 -6.73 16.85
N GLN A 25 20.71 -6.58 16.32
CA GLN A 25 21.03 -6.91 14.92
C GLN A 25 20.90 -8.40 14.59
N VAL A 26 21.24 -9.26 15.56
CA VAL A 26 21.19 -10.72 15.41
C VAL A 26 19.74 -11.23 15.45
N HIS A 27 18.85 -10.49 16.10
CA HIS A 27 17.41 -10.78 16.19
C HIS A 27 16.59 -10.29 14.99
N VAL A 28 17.10 -9.35 14.18
CA VAL A 28 16.43 -8.91 12.95
C VAL A 28 16.90 -9.69 11.71
N ALA A 29 18.14 -10.21 11.74
CA ALA A 29 18.73 -10.90 10.59
C ALA A 29 18.10 -12.26 10.29
N LEU A 30 17.89 -13.11 11.32
CA LEU A 30 17.32 -14.46 11.11
C LEU A 30 15.86 -14.46 10.64
N PRO A 31 14.94 -13.65 11.21
CA PRO A 31 13.58 -13.61 10.70
C PRO A 31 13.54 -13.16 9.23
N ASN A 32 14.38 -12.20 8.83
CA ASN A 32 14.49 -11.79 7.43
C ASN A 32 14.98 -12.94 6.54
N CYS A 33 15.93 -13.75 6.99
CA CYS A 33 16.37 -14.94 6.25
C CYS A 33 15.25 -15.98 6.09
N TYR A 34 14.44 -16.23 7.12
CA TYR A 34 13.30 -17.14 7.01
C TYR A 34 12.15 -16.57 6.16
N ALA A 35 11.96 -15.25 6.17
CA ALA A 35 11.03 -14.59 5.28
C ALA A 35 11.42 -14.75 3.80
N HIS A 36 12.71 -14.70 3.49
CA HIS A 36 13.22 -14.98 2.14
C HIS A 36 13.06 -16.43 1.68
N GLU A 37 12.91 -17.38 2.60
CA GLU A 37 12.67 -18.80 2.30
C GLU A 37 11.19 -19.20 2.34
N ASN A 38 10.26 -18.26 2.61
CA ASN A 38 8.82 -18.54 2.76
C ASN A 38 8.50 -19.63 3.81
N SER A 39 9.37 -19.82 4.80
CA SER A 39 9.25 -20.92 5.75
C SER A 39 8.52 -20.47 7.03
N VAL A 40 7.18 -20.45 6.99
CA VAL A 40 6.32 -20.01 8.11
C VAL A 40 6.65 -20.76 9.41
N GLU A 41 6.79 -22.08 9.35
CA GLU A 41 7.08 -22.91 10.54
C GLU A 41 8.39 -22.51 11.24
N LYS A 42 9.44 -22.21 10.46
CA LYS A 42 10.74 -21.78 11.01
C LYS A 42 10.67 -20.37 11.60
N ALA A 43 9.92 -19.48 10.96
CA ALA A 43 9.68 -18.14 11.49
C ALA A 43 8.89 -18.20 12.82
N GLU A 44 7.90 -19.09 12.92
CA GLU A 44 7.14 -19.33 14.16
C GLU A 44 8.02 -19.89 15.28
N VAL A 45 8.86 -20.89 14.99
CA VAL A 45 9.82 -21.46 15.95
C VAL A 45 10.80 -20.40 16.44
N LEU A 46 11.30 -19.55 15.55
CA LEU A 46 12.17 -18.43 15.93
C LEU A 46 11.44 -17.42 16.81
N MET A 47 10.20 -17.08 16.46
CA MET A 47 9.38 -16.15 17.24
C MET A 47 9.13 -16.69 18.65
N GLN A 48 8.84 -17.99 18.78
CA GLN A 48 8.69 -18.63 20.08
C GLN A 48 9.96 -18.53 20.91
N LYS A 49 11.13 -18.79 20.29
CA LYS A 49 12.42 -18.65 20.96
C LYS A 49 12.69 -17.20 21.40
N MET A 50 12.27 -16.21 20.60
CA MET A 50 12.37 -14.79 20.98
C MET A 50 11.48 -14.42 22.16
N ARG A 51 10.28 -15.01 22.25
CA ARG A 51 9.37 -14.87 23.42
C ARG A 51 10.02 -15.39 24.69
N GLU A 52 10.56 -16.60 24.65
CA GLU A 52 11.23 -17.23 25.80
C GLU A 52 12.43 -16.42 26.31
N MET A 53 13.10 -15.68 25.43
CA MET A 53 14.22 -14.83 25.79
C MET A 53 13.80 -13.41 26.18
N GLY A 54 12.52 -13.05 26.08
CA GLY A 54 12.02 -11.70 26.37
C GLY A 54 12.45 -10.62 25.36
N PHE A 55 12.86 -11.01 24.15
CA PHE A 55 13.39 -10.10 23.12
C PHE A 55 12.41 -9.79 21.99
N THR A 56 11.12 -10.07 22.15
CA THR A 56 10.12 -9.72 21.14
C THR A 56 10.00 -8.21 20.98
N ASN A 57 10.18 -7.73 19.76
CA ASN A 57 10.08 -6.31 19.40
C ASN A 57 9.34 -6.14 18.07
N ILE A 58 8.99 -4.90 17.74
CA ILE A 58 8.16 -4.55 16.57
C ILE A 58 8.71 -5.13 15.25
N PRO A 59 10.03 -5.02 14.92
CA PRO A 59 10.60 -5.64 13.72
C PRO A 59 10.36 -7.15 13.60
N CYS A 60 10.43 -7.90 14.71
CA CYS A 60 10.20 -9.35 14.69
C CYS A 60 8.76 -9.69 14.31
N TYR A 61 7.80 -8.93 14.85
CA TYR A 61 6.39 -9.07 14.49
C TYR A 61 6.15 -8.65 13.03
N ASN A 62 6.71 -7.53 12.56
CA ASN A 62 6.50 -7.06 11.19
C ASN A 62 6.96 -8.10 10.15
N ILE A 63 8.08 -8.79 10.40
CA ILE A 63 8.57 -9.85 9.51
C ILE A 63 7.61 -11.04 9.50
N LEU A 64 7.12 -11.45 10.67
CA LEU A 64 6.18 -12.57 10.80
C LEU A 64 4.80 -12.24 10.18
N LEU A 65 4.29 -11.03 10.41
CA LEU A 65 3.05 -10.53 9.80
C LEU A 65 3.18 -10.46 8.27
N GLY A 66 4.35 -10.03 7.76
CA GLY A 66 4.64 -10.04 6.32
C GLY A 66 4.62 -11.44 5.72
N LEU A 67 5.09 -12.45 6.46
CA LEU A 67 5.00 -13.86 6.04
C LEU A 67 3.57 -14.40 6.07
N TYR A 68 2.79 -14.07 7.11
CA TYR A 68 1.40 -14.47 7.20
C TYR A 68 0.53 -13.83 6.12
N TYR A 69 0.78 -12.57 5.80
CA TYR A 69 0.17 -11.93 4.63
C TYR A 69 0.36 -12.77 3.36
N LEU A 70 1.57 -13.27 3.12
CA LEU A 70 1.90 -14.01 1.90
C LEU A 70 1.41 -15.47 1.91
N LEU A 71 1.36 -16.11 3.08
CA LEU A 71 1.30 -17.57 3.17
C LEU A 71 0.23 -18.12 4.13
N ASN A 72 -0.24 -17.32 5.10
CA ASN A 72 -1.20 -17.78 6.10
C ASN A 72 -1.96 -16.63 6.79
N TYR A 73 -2.93 -16.05 6.08
CA TYR A 73 -3.74 -14.92 6.55
C TYR A 73 -4.43 -15.18 7.90
N SER A 74 -4.89 -16.42 8.15
CA SER A 74 -5.65 -16.80 9.36
C SER A 74 -4.96 -16.50 10.70
N LYS A 75 -3.62 -16.40 10.70
CA LYS A 75 -2.82 -16.13 11.90
C LYS A 75 -2.50 -14.65 12.11
N LEU A 76 -2.87 -13.80 11.16
CA LEU A 76 -2.55 -12.37 11.20
C LEU A 76 -3.18 -11.71 12.44
N ASP A 77 -4.50 -11.84 12.63
CA ASP A 77 -5.22 -11.18 13.71
C ASP A 77 -4.85 -11.67 15.11
N ALA A 78 -4.55 -12.96 15.24
CA ALA A 78 -4.10 -13.53 16.52
C ALA A 78 -2.79 -12.87 17.00
N HIS A 79 -1.86 -12.64 16.09
CA HIS A 79 -0.57 -12.01 16.40
C HIS A 79 -0.68 -10.50 16.57
N MET A 80 -1.64 -9.86 15.89
CA MET A 80 -1.99 -8.47 16.16
C MET A 80 -2.52 -8.30 17.59
N LEU A 81 -3.47 -9.15 18.00
CA LEU A 81 -4.01 -9.13 19.36
C LEU A 81 -2.93 -9.38 20.41
N GLU A 82 -2.01 -10.30 20.13
CA GLU A 82 -0.88 -10.57 21.01
C GLU A 82 0.02 -9.33 21.20
N MET A 83 0.31 -8.57 20.14
CA MET A 83 1.07 -7.32 20.27
C MET A 83 0.35 -6.33 21.19
N GLU A 84 -0.98 -6.20 21.06
CA GLU A 84 -1.80 -5.35 21.93
C GLU A 84 -1.76 -5.79 23.40
N VAL A 85 -1.97 -7.08 23.67
CA VAL A 85 -1.94 -7.64 25.04
C VAL A 85 -0.56 -7.45 25.70
N ASN A 86 0.51 -7.55 24.92
CA ASN A 86 1.87 -7.34 25.40
C ASN A 86 2.28 -5.86 25.46
N GLY A 87 1.37 -4.91 25.16
CA GLY A 87 1.65 -3.48 25.17
C GLY A 87 2.66 -3.05 24.09
N ILE A 88 2.83 -3.84 23.04
CA ILE A 88 3.72 -3.55 21.92
C ILE A 88 2.98 -2.65 20.95
N ARG A 89 3.41 -1.39 20.89
CA ARG A 89 2.81 -0.38 20.00
C ARG A 89 3.07 -0.72 18.53
N TYR A 90 2.05 -0.50 17.70
CA TYR A 90 2.15 -0.65 16.25
C TYR A 90 3.00 0.44 15.64
N ASP A 91 3.84 0.06 14.68
CA ASP A 91 4.53 1.04 13.85
C ASP A 91 3.89 1.16 12.47
N ARG A 92 4.43 2.09 11.69
CA ARG A 92 3.99 2.38 10.34
C ARG A 92 3.96 1.15 9.42
N TYR A 93 4.90 0.21 9.60
CA TYR A 93 5.00 -0.97 8.78
C TYR A 93 3.99 -2.03 9.21
N THR A 94 3.73 -2.14 10.52
CA THR A 94 2.66 -2.99 11.05
C THR A 94 1.32 -2.64 10.40
N PHE A 95 0.94 -1.36 10.37
CA PHE A 95 -0.30 -0.92 9.73
C PHE A 95 -0.30 -1.15 8.21
N GLY A 96 0.81 -0.84 7.53
CA GLY A 96 0.92 -1.06 6.08
C GLY A 96 0.77 -2.53 5.67
N ILE A 97 1.36 -3.45 6.42
CA ILE A 97 1.24 -4.90 6.19
C ILE A 97 -0.21 -5.36 6.40
N ARG A 98 -0.85 -4.94 7.49
CA ARG A 98 -2.25 -5.31 7.77
C ARG A 98 -3.19 -4.82 6.70
N LEU A 99 -3.08 -3.54 6.33
CA LEU A 99 -3.96 -2.95 5.33
C LEU A 99 -3.78 -3.65 3.96
N SER A 100 -2.54 -3.95 3.59
CA SER A 100 -2.25 -4.72 2.38
C SER A 100 -2.83 -6.14 2.45
N ALA A 101 -2.75 -6.77 3.63
CA ALA A 101 -3.28 -8.11 3.84
C ALA A 101 -4.80 -8.16 3.78
N TYR A 102 -5.48 -7.26 4.49
CA TYR A 102 -6.93 -7.17 4.48
C TYR A 102 -7.45 -6.82 3.08
N ALA A 103 -6.77 -5.92 2.36
CA ALA A 103 -7.15 -5.58 0.99
C ALA A 103 -6.96 -6.77 0.04
N ALA A 104 -5.88 -7.54 0.17
CA ALA A 104 -5.66 -8.75 -0.64
C ALA A 104 -6.67 -9.86 -0.32
N ALA A 105 -7.15 -9.92 0.92
CA ALA A 105 -8.19 -10.86 1.36
C ALA A 105 -9.62 -10.35 1.08
N TYR A 106 -9.80 -9.13 0.56
CA TYR A 106 -11.09 -8.44 0.46
C TYR A 106 -11.84 -8.37 1.81
N ASP A 107 -11.10 -8.28 2.91
CA ASP A 107 -11.63 -8.16 4.27
C ASP A 107 -11.97 -6.70 4.59
N VAL A 108 -13.18 -6.31 4.18
CA VAL A 108 -13.70 -4.95 4.38
C VAL A 108 -13.87 -4.64 5.87
N GLU A 109 -14.34 -5.60 6.66
CA GLU A 109 -14.56 -5.43 8.10
C GLU A 109 -13.24 -5.16 8.83
N GLY A 110 -12.18 -5.89 8.48
CA GLY A 110 -10.83 -5.66 9.02
C GLY A 110 -10.30 -4.27 8.68
N ILE A 111 -10.60 -3.78 7.47
CA ILE A 111 -10.19 -2.45 7.01
C ILE A 111 -10.96 -1.35 7.72
N ASP A 112 -12.28 -1.47 7.82
CA ASP A 112 -13.12 -0.50 8.50
C ASP A 112 -12.72 -0.39 9.98
N LYS A 113 -12.43 -1.52 10.64
CA LYS A 113 -11.88 -1.52 12.02
C LYS A 113 -10.56 -0.79 12.15
N ILE A 114 -9.66 -0.91 11.17
CA ILE A 114 -8.40 -0.15 11.18
C ILE A 114 -8.68 1.34 10.98
N VAL A 115 -9.50 1.69 9.99
CA VAL A 115 -9.84 3.09 9.69
C VAL A 115 -10.51 3.74 10.89
N GLU A 116 -11.50 3.08 11.51
CA GLU A 116 -12.16 3.54 12.73
C GLU A 116 -11.17 3.70 13.89
N LYS A 117 -10.27 2.73 14.10
CA LYS A 117 -9.25 2.82 15.16
C LYS A 117 -8.26 3.96 14.93
N VAL A 118 -7.92 4.26 13.68
CA VAL A 118 -7.09 5.41 13.29
C VAL A 118 -7.84 6.72 13.47
N GLU A 119 -9.15 6.75 13.21
CA GLU A 119 -10.00 7.95 13.36
C GLU A 119 -10.32 8.27 14.84
N THR A 120 -10.48 7.25 15.67
CA THR A 120 -10.93 7.40 17.07
C THR A 120 -9.79 7.58 18.09
N SER A 121 -8.55 7.27 17.72
CA SER A 121 -7.40 7.33 18.63
C SER A 121 -6.40 8.42 18.23
N PRO A 122 -6.29 9.53 18.98
CA PRO A 122 -5.37 10.64 18.66
C PRO A 122 -3.89 10.22 18.60
N GLN A 123 -3.45 9.28 19.45
CA GLN A 123 -2.07 8.77 19.40
C GLN A 123 -1.80 7.88 18.18
N THR A 124 -2.82 7.15 17.70
CA THR A 124 -2.71 6.29 16.52
C THR A 124 -2.80 7.13 15.23
N ALA A 125 -3.65 8.16 15.24
CA ALA A 125 -3.71 9.18 14.20
C ALA A 125 -2.34 9.87 14.03
N LEU A 126 -1.65 10.24 15.12
CA LEU A 126 -0.31 10.85 15.05
C LEU A 126 0.73 9.94 14.36
N GLU A 127 0.66 8.61 14.56
CA GLU A 127 1.55 7.65 13.90
C GLU A 127 1.20 7.44 12.43
N TRP A 128 -0.10 7.45 12.11
CA TRP A 128 -0.61 7.44 10.74
C TRP A 128 -0.24 8.71 9.98
N ASP A 129 -0.36 9.88 10.59
CA ASP A 129 0.06 11.18 10.07
C ASP A 129 1.57 11.21 9.82
N THR A 130 2.35 10.64 10.74
CA THR A 130 3.81 10.51 10.59
C THR A 130 4.17 9.53 9.46
N TYR A 131 3.39 8.47 9.25
CA TYR A 131 3.56 7.51 8.16
C TYR A 131 3.19 8.10 6.79
N ALA A 132 2.03 8.75 6.71
CA ALA A 132 1.50 9.42 5.53
C ALA A 132 2.37 10.58 5.05
N ALA A 133 2.94 11.35 5.98
CA ALA A 133 3.84 12.45 5.66
C ALA A 133 5.27 12.01 5.28
N ALA A 134 5.78 10.90 5.86
CA ALA A 134 7.16 10.43 5.62
C ALA A 134 7.30 9.48 4.43
N ALA A 135 6.23 8.80 4.02
CA ALA A 135 6.19 8.05 2.78
C ALA A 135 5.85 9.03 1.64
N GLN A 136 6.79 9.29 0.72
CA GLN A 136 6.55 10.11 -0.48
C GLN A 136 5.55 9.43 -1.45
N GLY A 137 4.30 9.32 -1.02
CA GLY A 137 3.22 8.55 -1.63
C GLY A 137 2.46 7.84 -0.53
N ASN A 138 1.24 8.29 -0.24
CA ASN A 138 0.38 7.65 0.75
C ASN A 138 -0.12 6.28 0.25
N ASP A 139 0.74 5.27 0.36
CA ASP A 139 0.44 3.89 -0.07
C ASP A 139 -0.82 3.35 0.57
N ALA A 140 -1.12 3.74 1.81
CA ALA A 140 -2.31 3.28 2.49
C ALA A 140 -3.62 3.87 1.94
N PHE A 141 -3.67 5.17 1.67
CA PHE A 141 -4.80 5.77 0.96
C PHE A 141 -4.95 5.17 -0.44
N ASP A 142 -3.82 4.89 -1.12
CA ASP A 142 -3.86 4.25 -2.42
C ASP A 142 -4.45 2.83 -2.36
N ILE A 143 -4.18 2.05 -1.30
CA ILE A 143 -4.76 0.73 -1.08
C ILE A 143 -6.28 0.83 -0.84
N LEU A 144 -6.69 1.73 0.07
CA LEU A 144 -8.12 1.94 0.40
C LEU A 144 -8.93 2.35 -0.83
N LEU A 145 -8.44 3.35 -1.59
CA LEU A 145 -9.12 3.83 -2.79
C LEU A 145 -9.27 2.74 -3.85
N LYS A 146 -8.26 1.88 -4.03
CA LYS A 146 -8.34 0.74 -4.96
C LYS A 146 -9.34 -0.30 -4.48
N LEU A 147 -9.31 -0.65 -3.20
CA LEU A 147 -10.20 -1.66 -2.65
C LEU A 147 -11.67 -1.23 -2.76
N TYR A 148 -12.03 -0.02 -2.31
CA TYR A 148 -13.42 0.42 -2.40
C TYR A 148 -13.88 0.57 -3.86
N ALA A 149 -12.96 0.84 -4.80
CA ALA A 149 -13.26 0.78 -6.24
C ALA A 149 -13.42 -0.66 -6.77
N ASP A 150 -12.77 -1.66 -6.16
CA ASP A 150 -13.00 -3.07 -6.49
C ASP A 150 -14.36 -3.54 -5.99
N ILE A 151 -14.79 -3.07 -4.82
CA ILE A 151 -16.06 -3.47 -4.18
C ILE A 151 -17.26 -2.72 -4.77
N GLY A 152 -17.05 -1.50 -5.29
CA GLY A 152 -18.14 -0.66 -5.82
C GLY A 152 -18.61 0.44 -4.87
N GLU A 153 -17.95 0.62 -3.73
CA GLU A 153 -18.35 1.57 -2.68
C GLU A 153 -17.85 2.98 -2.98
N LYS A 154 -18.61 3.68 -3.83
CA LYS A 154 -18.28 5.04 -4.27
C LYS A 154 -18.23 6.04 -3.11
N ASP A 155 -19.14 5.93 -2.15
CA ASP A 155 -19.23 6.91 -1.05
C ASP A 155 -18.01 6.81 -0.12
N GLU A 156 -17.51 5.58 0.09
CA GLU A 156 -16.26 5.33 0.80
C GLU A 156 -15.04 5.92 0.09
N ILE A 157 -14.97 5.83 -1.25
CA ILE A 157 -13.91 6.49 -2.03
C ILE A 157 -13.85 8.00 -1.73
N TYR A 158 -15.00 8.68 -1.68
CA TYR A 158 -15.05 10.10 -1.37
C TYR A 158 -14.75 10.41 0.10
N ARG A 159 -15.22 9.57 1.04
CA ARG A 159 -14.89 9.69 2.47
C ARG A 159 -13.38 9.63 2.68
N ILE A 160 -12.73 8.61 2.12
CA ILE A 160 -11.28 8.41 2.19
C ILE A 160 -10.52 9.55 1.50
N TRP A 161 -10.99 10.04 0.35
CA TRP A 161 -10.36 11.19 -0.32
C TRP A 161 -10.40 12.48 0.51
N ASN A 162 -11.54 12.75 1.16
CA ASN A 162 -11.65 13.92 2.03
C ASN A 162 -10.69 13.84 3.21
N ARG A 163 -10.56 12.65 3.81
CA ARG A 163 -9.57 12.41 4.86
C ARG A 163 -8.13 12.60 4.38
N TYR A 164 -7.81 12.10 3.19
CA TYR A 164 -6.50 12.29 2.58
C TYR A 164 -6.16 13.78 2.43
N LYS A 165 -7.12 14.62 2.00
CA LYS A 165 -6.91 16.08 1.90
C LYS A 165 -6.64 16.77 3.25
N GLU A 166 -7.22 16.29 4.34
CA GLU A 166 -7.00 16.86 5.68
C GLU A 166 -5.57 16.66 6.17
N MET A 167 -4.90 15.60 5.71
CA MET A 167 -3.56 15.22 6.18
C MET A 167 -2.43 15.98 5.49
N GLY A 168 -2.72 16.79 4.46
CA GLY A 168 -1.76 17.71 3.88
C GLY A 168 -1.72 17.71 2.36
N ILE A 169 -0.52 17.90 1.82
CA ILE A 169 -0.31 18.07 0.37
C ILE A 169 -0.46 16.73 -0.34
N ILE A 170 -1.35 16.69 -1.33
CA ILE A 170 -1.52 15.54 -2.20
C ILE A 170 -0.65 15.72 -3.46
N TYR A 171 0.19 14.74 -3.72
CA TYR A 171 1.04 14.70 -4.91
C TYR A 171 0.37 13.93 -6.05
N ASN A 172 0.96 13.99 -7.26
CA ASN A 172 0.44 13.37 -8.48
C ASN A 172 -0.03 11.91 -8.31
N LYS A 173 0.67 11.13 -7.50
CA LYS A 173 0.31 9.73 -7.23
C LYS A 173 -1.10 9.60 -6.64
N GLY A 174 -1.46 10.40 -5.63
CA GLY A 174 -2.77 10.34 -4.98
C GLY A 174 -3.92 10.70 -5.93
N TYR A 175 -3.76 11.79 -6.70
CA TYR A 175 -4.72 12.16 -7.74
C TYR A 175 -4.89 11.07 -8.79
N LYS A 176 -3.77 10.50 -9.27
CA LYS A 176 -3.79 9.40 -10.24
C LYS A 176 -4.56 8.20 -9.70
N THR A 177 -4.35 7.82 -8.44
CA THR A 177 -5.05 6.70 -7.81
C THR A 177 -6.55 6.97 -7.69
N LEU A 178 -6.95 8.14 -7.21
CA LEU A 178 -8.37 8.48 -7.09
C LEU A 178 -9.07 8.54 -8.46
N ILE A 179 -8.47 9.18 -9.45
CA ILE A 179 -9.01 9.24 -10.82
C ILE A 179 -9.19 7.81 -11.35
N SER A 180 -8.18 6.95 -11.19
CA SER A 180 -8.27 5.55 -11.62
C SER A 180 -9.41 4.80 -10.92
N ALA A 181 -9.58 5.00 -9.62
CA ALA A 181 -10.63 4.40 -8.81
C ALA A 181 -12.04 4.82 -9.27
N LEU A 182 -12.25 6.12 -9.51
CA LEU A 182 -13.53 6.64 -10.00
C LEU A 182 -13.86 6.15 -11.41
N LEU A 183 -12.87 6.12 -12.31
CA LEU A 183 -13.05 5.61 -13.67
C LEU A 183 -13.38 4.12 -13.69
N LYS A 184 -12.85 3.32 -12.75
CA LYS A 184 -13.21 1.90 -12.60
C LYS A 184 -14.70 1.72 -12.26
N LEU A 185 -15.30 2.66 -11.54
CA LEU A 185 -16.74 2.68 -11.20
C LEU A 185 -17.60 3.41 -12.24
N ASP A 186 -17.06 3.67 -13.43
CA ASP A 186 -17.69 4.46 -14.49
C ASP A 186 -18.11 5.88 -14.06
N GLN A 187 -17.53 6.42 -13.00
CA GLN A 187 -17.80 7.77 -12.50
C GLN A 187 -16.96 8.82 -13.24
N VAL A 188 -17.19 8.97 -14.54
CA VAL A 188 -16.40 9.84 -15.42
C VAL A 188 -16.45 11.30 -14.98
N GLU A 189 -17.63 11.82 -14.65
CA GLU A 189 -17.80 13.21 -14.20
C GLU A 189 -17.09 13.47 -12.86
N GLY A 190 -17.04 12.47 -11.99
CA GLY A 190 -16.27 12.53 -10.74
C GLY A 190 -14.77 12.62 -11.03
N ALA A 191 -14.27 11.75 -11.91
CA ALA A 191 -12.87 11.74 -12.32
C ALA A 191 -12.45 13.05 -13.00
N GLU A 192 -13.30 13.63 -13.84
CA GLU A 192 -13.11 14.95 -14.46
C GLU A 192 -12.92 16.05 -13.40
N LYS A 193 -13.78 16.09 -12.36
CA LYS A 193 -13.65 17.08 -11.28
C LYS A 193 -12.32 16.96 -10.54
N ILE A 194 -11.88 15.74 -10.25
CA ILE A 194 -10.60 15.50 -9.58
C ILE A 194 -9.42 15.87 -10.49
N PHE A 195 -9.54 15.65 -11.79
CA PHE A 195 -8.54 16.08 -12.77
C PHE A 195 -8.40 17.61 -12.80
N GLU A 196 -9.50 18.35 -12.81
CA GLU A 196 -9.47 19.81 -12.75
C GLU A 196 -8.86 20.30 -11.43
N GLU A 197 -9.20 19.66 -10.30
CA GLU A 197 -8.56 19.93 -9.02
C GLU A 197 -7.03 19.73 -9.13
N TRP A 198 -6.57 18.58 -9.61
CA TRP A 198 -5.16 18.28 -9.81
C TRP A 198 -4.48 19.34 -10.70
N HIS A 199 -5.12 19.72 -11.81
CA HIS A 199 -4.58 20.68 -12.76
C HIS A 199 -4.36 22.06 -12.11
N SER A 200 -5.22 22.43 -11.16
CA SER A 200 -5.10 23.70 -10.42
C SER A 200 -3.94 23.73 -9.41
N LYS A 201 -3.44 22.59 -8.93
CA LYS A 201 -2.44 22.51 -7.84
C LYS A 201 -1.02 22.88 -8.26
N LYS A 202 -0.78 23.24 -9.53
CA LYS A 202 0.53 23.63 -10.08
C LYS A 202 1.66 22.63 -9.77
N LEU A 203 1.32 21.35 -9.65
CA LEU A 203 2.28 20.26 -9.51
C LEU A 203 3.08 20.09 -10.80
N SER A 204 4.19 19.35 -10.74
CA SER A 204 4.87 18.91 -11.96
C SER A 204 3.92 18.10 -12.83
N TYR A 205 3.85 18.42 -14.13
CA TYR A 205 2.86 17.82 -15.03
C TYR A 205 3.19 16.35 -15.27
N ASP A 206 2.35 15.46 -14.73
CA ASP A 206 2.46 14.01 -14.91
C ASP A 206 1.52 13.57 -16.04
N THR A 207 2.10 13.24 -17.19
CA THR A 207 1.38 12.87 -18.41
C THR A 207 0.54 11.60 -18.25
N ARG A 208 0.78 10.79 -17.22
CA ARG A 208 0.01 9.57 -16.94
C ARG A 208 -1.38 9.86 -16.41
N ILE A 209 -1.61 11.02 -15.81
CA ILE A 209 -2.91 11.43 -15.27
C ILE A 209 -3.93 11.72 -16.38
N PRO A 210 -3.69 12.65 -17.33
CA PRO A 210 -4.60 12.89 -18.45
C PRO A 210 -4.78 11.66 -19.34
N LYS A 211 -3.77 10.80 -19.46
CA LYS A 211 -3.88 9.54 -20.19
C LYS A 211 -5.04 8.65 -19.70
N LEU A 212 -5.30 8.62 -18.38
CA LEU A 212 -6.41 7.83 -17.82
C LEU A 212 -7.76 8.26 -18.40
N LEU A 213 -8.00 9.58 -18.47
CA LEU A 213 -9.23 10.12 -19.02
C LEU A 213 -9.33 9.92 -20.53
N ILE A 214 -8.24 10.11 -21.26
CA ILE A 214 -8.20 9.88 -22.71
C ILE A 214 -8.52 8.44 -23.06
N ASP A 215 -7.97 7.48 -22.31
CA ASP A 215 -8.24 6.06 -22.52
C ASP A 215 -9.74 5.75 -22.35
N VAL A 216 -10.40 6.34 -21.35
CA VAL A 216 -11.85 6.17 -21.10
C VAL A 216 -12.72 6.93 -22.12
N TYR A 217 -12.38 8.17 -22.46
CA TYR A 217 -13.07 8.92 -23.51
C TYR A 217 -13.04 8.18 -24.84
N SER A 218 -11.88 7.61 -25.19
CA SER A 218 -11.72 6.82 -26.42
C SER A 218 -12.59 5.55 -26.38
N GLN A 219 -12.69 4.87 -25.23
CA GLN A 219 -13.57 3.71 -25.06
C GLN A 219 -15.06 4.06 -25.19
N LYS A 220 -15.44 5.26 -24.75
CA LYS A 220 -16.82 5.75 -24.79
C LYS A 220 -17.19 6.49 -26.08
N GLY A 221 -16.29 6.56 -27.07
CA GLY A 221 -16.51 7.29 -28.33
C GLY A 221 -16.53 8.82 -28.18
N LEU A 222 -16.07 9.36 -27.04
CA LEU A 222 -16.00 10.80 -26.76
C LEU A 222 -14.74 11.42 -27.38
N LEU A 223 -14.58 11.25 -28.69
CA LEU A 223 -13.34 11.56 -29.41
C LEU A 223 -12.94 13.03 -29.30
N GLY A 224 -13.88 13.97 -29.37
CA GLY A 224 -13.57 15.39 -29.22
C GLY A 224 -13.01 15.76 -27.84
N LYS A 225 -13.46 15.09 -26.77
CA LYS A 225 -12.86 15.26 -25.43
C LYS A 225 -11.46 14.66 -25.36
N ALA A 226 -11.26 13.49 -25.98
CA ALA A 226 -9.96 12.82 -26.04
C ALA A 226 -8.93 13.67 -26.80
N GLU A 227 -9.27 14.19 -27.98
CA GLU A 227 -8.40 15.02 -28.81
C GLU A 227 -8.05 16.34 -28.11
N SER A 228 -9.04 17.05 -27.54
CA SER A 228 -8.80 18.29 -26.80
C SER A 228 -7.83 18.09 -25.63
N LEU A 229 -8.00 17.00 -24.87
CA LEU A 229 -7.10 16.69 -23.76
C LEU A 229 -5.70 16.25 -24.23
N MET A 230 -5.60 15.59 -25.38
CA MET A 230 -4.32 15.23 -26.02
C MET A 230 -3.53 16.46 -26.42
N ASP A 231 -4.18 17.42 -27.09
CA ASP A 231 -3.54 18.66 -27.52
C ASP A 231 -3.03 19.46 -26.32
N HIS A 232 -3.84 19.54 -25.27
CA HIS A 232 -3.44 20.17 -24.00
C HIS A 232 -2.24 19.47 -23.35
N ALA A 233 -2.22 18.14 -23.31
CA ALA A 233 -1.11 17.38 -22.77
C ALA A 233 0.17 17.55 -23.61
N GLN A 234 0.05 17.63 -24.93
CA GLN A 234 1.17 17.88 -25.83
C GLN A 234 1.77 19.28 -25.60
N ALA A 235 0.94 20.31 -25.42
CA ALA A 235 1.39 21.66 -25.08
C ALA A 235 2.17 21.72 -23.74
N LYS A 236 1.98 20.72 -22.87
CA LYS A 236 2.70 20.56 -21.60
C LYS A 236 3.89 19.60 -21.68
N GLY A 237 4.25 19.13 -22.88
CA GLY A 237 5.46 18.32 -23.11
C GLY A 237 5.22 16.80 -23.15
N ALA A 238 3.98 16.32 -23.27
CA ALA A 238 3.72 14.90 -23.49
C ALA A 238 4.13 14.45 -24.90
N GLU A 239 4.76 13.27 -25.01
CA GLU A 239 5.15 12.70 -26.30
C GLU A 239 3.94 12.21 -27.11
N LYS A 240 3.85 12.67 -28.36
CA LYS A 240 2.72 12.45 -29.28
C LYS A 240 2.56 10.97 -29.71
N PHE A 241 3.64 10.21 -29.77
CA PHE A 241 3.69 8.95 -30.54
C PHE A 241 2.91 7.77 -29.92
N GLY A 242 2.87 7.66 -28.58
CA GLY A 242 2.15 6.57 -27.91
C GLY A 242 0.63 6.72 -27.89
N TRP A 243 0.11 7.93 -28.07
CA TRP A 243 -1.29 8.28 -27.78
C TRP A 243 -2.14 8.22 -29.06
N TRP A 244 -1.55 8.58 -30.20
CA TRP A 244 -2.18 8.38 -31.51
C TRP A 244 -2.35 6.90 -31.88
N MET A 245 -1.47 6.00 -31.44
CA MET A 245 -1.68 4.55 -31.65
C MET A 245 -2.90 4.01 -30.88
N VAL A 246 -3.22 4.56 -29.70
CA VAL A 246 -4.41 4.17 -28.92
C VAL A 246 -5.70 4.64 -29.59
N LEU A 247 -5.70 5.87 -30.15
CA LEU A 247 -6.84 6.37 -30.93
C LEU A 247 -6.97 5.62 -32.26
N PHE A 248 -5.91 5.52 -33.06
CA PHE A 248 -5.96 4.85 -34.37
C PHE A 248 -6.27 3.35 -34.27
N GLY A 249 -5.75 2.65 -33.26
CA GLY A 249 -6.02 1.23 -33.06
C GLY A 249 -7.50 0.92 -32.76
N LYS A 250 -8.26 1.89 -32.24
CA LYS A 250 -9.70 1.78 -31.98
C LYS A 250 -10.59 2.38 -33.08
N TRP A 251 -10.02 3.18 -33.97
CA TRP A 251 -10.70 3.69 -35.17
C TRP A 251 -10.85 2.63 -36.26
N VAL A 252 -10.03 1.57 -36.24
CA VAL A 252 -9.96 0.54 -37.30
C VAL A 252 -10.60 -0.80 -36.86
N SER A 253 -11.09 -0.89 -35.62
CA SER A 253 -11.77 -2.08 -35.05
C SER A 253 -13.24 -1.82 -34.81
#